data_AF-A0A7Y5RSS0-F1
#
_entry.id   AF-A0A7Y5RSS0-F1
#
_cell.length_a   1.000
_cell.length_b   1.000
_cell.length_c   1.000
_cell.angle_alpha   90.00
_cell.angle_beta   90.00
_cell.angle_gamma   90.00
#
_symmetry.space_group_name_H-M   'P 1'
#
loop_
_entity.id
_entity.type
_entity.pdbx_description
1 polymer ?
#
loop_
_entity_poly.entity_id
_entity_poly.type
_entity_poly.pdbx_seq_one_letter_code
_entity_poly.pdbx_strand_id
1 'polypeptide(L)' 'MKDDPIVQEVRQAREAYAASFNYDLAAMIADLQRRTEEARRAGQAVESLPPRRAEPLAAPANESK' A
#
# COMPACT_ATOMS: atom_id res chain seq x y z
N MET A 1 7.24 -18.47 -10.26
CA MET A 1 7.08 -17.60 -9.07
C MET A 1 7.56 -18.39 -7.87
N LYS A 2 8.38 -17.83 -6.98
CA LYS A 2 8.82 -18.53 -5.77
C LYS A 2 7.76 -18.38 -4.69
N ASP A 3 7.33 -19.48 -4.09
CA ASP A 3 6.50 -19.47 -2.90
C ASP A 3 7.37 -19.15 -1.70
N ASP A 4 7.47 -17.85 -1.39
CA ASP A 4 8.12 -17.37 -0.18
C ASP A 4 7.14 -17.46 0.99
N PRO A 5 7.49 -18.16 2.09
CA PRO A 5 6.60 -18.34 3.24
C PRO A 5 6.16 -17.01 3.87
N ILE A 6 7.01 -15.98 3.88
CA ILE A 6 6.67 -14.64 4.41
C ILE A 6 5.62 -13.99 3.53
N VAL A 7 5.76 -14.11 2.20
CA VAL A 7 4.77 -13.56 1.26
C VAL A 7 3.42 -14.25 1.40
N GLN A 8 3.40 -15.56 1.68
CA GLN A 8 2.15 -16.29 1.90
C GLN A 8 1.44 -15.85 3.18
N GLU A 9 2.17 -15.62 4.27
CA GLU A 9 1.61 -15.05 5.51
C GLU A 9 1.00 -13.67 5.26
N VAL A 10 1.73 -12.78 4.60
CA VAL A 10 1.22 -11.42 4.27
C VAL A 10 -0.03 -11.50 3.40
N ARG A 11 -0.09 -12.43 2.44
CA ARG A 11 -1.28 -12.65 1.61
C ARG A 11 -2.47 -13.12 2.44
N GLN A 12 -2.27 -14.07 3.35
CA GLN A 12 -3.35 -14.55 4.23
C GLN A 12 -3.88 -13.45 5.14
N ALA A 13 -2.99 -12.65 5.76
CA ALA A 13 -3.38 -11.52 6.59
C ALA A 13 -4.15 -10.46 5.79
N ARG A 14 -3.69 -10.14 4.57
CA ARG A 14 -4.38 -9.21 3.67
C ARG A 14 -5.77 -9.73 3.29
N GLU A 15 -5.90 -11.02 2.99
CA GLU A 15 -7.16 -11.65 2.60
C GLU A 15 -8.18 -11.61 3.74
N ALA A 16 -7.76 -12.00 4.94
CA ALA A 16 -8.60 -11.94 6.14
C ALA A 16 -9.06 -10.51 6.43
N TYR A 17 -8.16 -9.53 6.28
CA TYR A 17 -8.50 -8.11 6.45
C TYR A 17 -9.53 -7.67 5.41
N ALA A 18 -9.29 -7.91 4.11
CA ALA A 18 -10.22 -7.52 3.05
C ALA A 18 -11.60 -8.18 3.19
N ALA A 19 -11.64 -9.47 3.53
CA ALA A 19 -12.88 -10.21 3.77
C ALA A 19 -13.73 -9.58 4.90
N SER A 20 -13.10 -9.04 5.94
CA SER A 20 -13.82 -8.36 7.04
C SER A 20 -14.57 -7.09 6.60
N PHE A 21 -14.16 -6.50 5.47
CA PHE A 21 -14.82 -5.36 4.84
C PHE A 21 -15.63 -5.75 3.59
N ASN A 22 -15.85 -7.04 3.36
CA ASN A 22 -16.47 -7.54 2.13
C ASN A 22 -15.79 -7.01 0.84
N TYR A 23 -14.46 -6.84 0.90
CA TYR A 23 -13.63 -6.28 -0.17
C TYR A 23 -14.03 -4.86 -0.61
N ASP A 24 -14.75 -4.10 0.23
CA ASP A 24 -15.02 -2.69 0.00
C ASP A 24 -13.76 -1.85 0.25
N LEU A 25 -13.15 -1.40 -0.85
CA LEU A 25 -11.94 -0.60 -0.81
C LEU A 25 -12.14 0.74 -0.09
N ALA A 26 -13.31 1.37 -0.23
CA ALA A 26 -13.58 2.65 0.42
C ALA A 26 -13.65 2.47 1.94
N ALA A 27 -14.30 1.41 2.41
CA ALA A 27 -14.38 1.08 3.84
C ALA A 27 -13.00 0.76 4.43
N MET A 28 -12.16 0.01 3.70
CA MET A 28 -10.78 -0.27 4.11
C MET A 28 -9.93 1.01 4.24
N ILE A 29 -10.02 1.91 3.25
CA ILE A 29 -9.29 3.19 3.28
C ILE A 29 -9.74 4.03 4.47
N ALA A 30 -11.04 4.13 4.72
CA ALA A 30 -11.59 4.87 5.85
C ALA A 30 -11.11 4.31 7.20
N ASP A 31 -11.05 2.98 7.34
CA ASP A 31 -10.52 2.33 8.54
C ASP A 31 -9.03 2.65 8.77
N LEU A 32 -8.20 2.59 7.72
CA LEU A 32 -6.78 2.93 7.80
C LEU A 32 -6.54 4.40 8.15
N GLN A 33 -7.32 5.33 7.57
CA GLN A 33 -7.28 6.74 7.90
C GLN A 33 -7.64 6.98 9.38
N ARG A 34 -8.72 6.35 9.85
CA ARG A 34 -9.15 6.42 11.26
C ARG A 34 -8.06 5.95 12.21
N ARG A 35 -7.44 4.79 11.96
CA ARG A 35 -6.33 4.26 12.77
C ARG A 35 -5.13 5.22 12.79
N THR A 36 -4.85 5.86 11.67
CA THR A 36 -3.76 6.85 11.55
C THR A 36 -4.06 8.11 12.39
N GLU A 37 -5.31 8.57 12.39
CA GLU A 37 -5.74 9.68 13.24
C GLU A 37 -5.71 9.33 14.72
N GLU A 38 -6.18 8.13 15.10
CA GLU A 38 -6.13 7.62 16.47
C GLU A 38 -4.68 7.54 16.97
N ALA A 39 -3.75 7.02 16.15
CA ALA A 39 -2.32 6.99 16.41
C ALA A 39 -1.75 8.40 16.64
N ARG A 40 -2.08 9.35 15.77
CA ARG A 40 -1.68 10.76 15.92
C ARG A 40 -2.21 11.36 17.23
N ARG A 41 -3.47 11.09 17.59
CA ARG A 41 -4.08 11.57 18.85
C ARG A 41 -3.45 10.93 20.08
N ALA A 42 -2.99 9.68 19.98
CA ALA A 42 -2.26 8.97 21.02
C ALA A 42 -0.79 9.42 21.14
N GLY A 43 -0.34 10.38 20.33
CA GLY A 43 1.03 10.91 20.37
C GLY A 43 2.06 10.10 19.59
N GLN A 44 1.62 9.16 18.74
CA GLN A 44 2.53 8.45 17.84
C GLN A 44 2.96 9.37 16.68
N ALA A 45 4.22 9.27 16.26
CA ALA A 45 4.74 10.02 15.12
C ALA A 45 4.07 9.51 13.83
N VAL A 46 3.34 10.39 13.15
CA VAL A 46 2.75 10.14 11.82
C VAL A 46 3.49 11.02 10.82
N GLU A 47 4.43 10.41 10.11
CA GLU A 47 5.29 11.08 9.13
C GLU A 47 4.62 11.15 7.75
N SER A 48 4.64 12.34 7.14
CA SER A 48 4.19 12.56 5.77
C SER A 48 5.41 12.73 4.87
N LEU A 49 5.89 11.64 4.27
CA LEU A 49 7.03 11.70 3.36
C LEU A 49 6.62 12.28 2.00
N PRO A 50 7.46 13.15 1.39
CA PRO A 50 7.20 13.62 0.04
C PRO A 50 7.24 12.45 -0.96
N PRO A 51 6.46 12.50 -2.05
CA PRO A 51 6.50 11.48 -3.09
C PRO A 51 7.93 11.26 -3.60
N ARG A 52 8.31 9.99 -3.83
CA ARG A 52 9.59 9.66 -4.46
C ARG A 52 9.61 10.28 -5.87
N ARG A 53 10.63 11.11 -6.17
CA ARG A 53 10.83 11.61 -7.53
C ARG A 53 11.10 10.41 -8.45
N ALA A 54 10.27 10.24 -9.46
CA ALA A 54 10.56 9.30 -10.53
C ALA A 54 11.72 9.87 -11.36
N GLU A 55 12.74 9.05 -11.63
CA GLU A 55 13.66 9.40 -12.71
C GLU A 55 12.88 9.33 -14.03
N PRO A 56 13.12 10.26 -14.97
CA PRO A 56 12.49 10.20 -16.28
C PRO A 56 12.83 8.86 -16.93
N LEU A 57 11.81 8.09 -17.32
CA LEU A 57 12.00 6.89 -18.13
C LEU A 57 12.74 7.34 -19.40
N ALA A 58 13.95 6.83 -19.63
CA ALA A 58 14.71 7.13 -20.84
C ALA A 58 13.80 6.93 -22.06
N ALA A 59 13.68 7.96 -22.90
CA ALA A 59 12.82 7.92 -24.08
C ALA A 59 13.14 6.65 -24.90
N PRO A 60 12.14 5.92 -25.41
CA PRO A 60 12.40 4.74 -26.23
C PRO A 60 13.26 5.18 -27.43
N ALA A 61 14.42 4.55 -27.61
CA ALA A 61 15.26 4.76 -28.76
C ALA A 61 14.45 4.43 -30.02
N ASN A 62 14.29 5.42 -30.89
CA ASN A 62 13.55 5.37 -32.16
C ASN A 62 13.58 3.98 -32.82
N GLU A 63 12.41 3.43 -33.09
CA GLU A 63 12.22 2.37 -34.09
C GLU A 63 12.45 2.98 -35.48
N SER A 64 13.69 2.92 -35.98
CA SER A 64 14.00 3.19 -37.38
C SER A 64 13.55 1.99 -38.21
N LYS A 65 12.53 2.19 -39.05
CA LYS A 65 12.20 1.33 -40.19
C LYS A 65 12.70 1.94 -41.49
#